data_AF-A0A955I422-F1
#
_entry.id   AF-A0A955I422-F1
#
_cell.length_a   1.000
_cell.length_b   1.000
_cell.length_c   1.000
_cell.angle_alpha   90.00
_cell.angle_beta   90.00
_cell.angle_gamma   90.00
#
_symmetry.space_group_name_H-M   'P 1'
#
loop_
_entity.id
_entity.type
_entity.pdbx_description
1 polymer ?
#
loop_
_entity_poly.entity_id
_entity_poly.type
_entity_poly.pdbx_seq_one_letter_code
_entity_poly.pdbx_strand_id
1 'polypeptide(L)' 'MDGYCDSPYRRVMKRVAPDIITFAEFYSADGLVHSKTLADTVLPHELDEKPVIFQIFGKDPDMFAKAAVMIERSGAA' A
#
# COMPACT_ATOMS: atom_id res chain seq x y z
N MET A 1 -3.04 8.15 4.99
CA MET A 1 -4.23 8.46 5.82
C MET A 1 -5.36 7.59 5.35
N ASP A 2 -5.94 6.79 6.23
CA ASP A 2 -7.01 5.86 5.90
C ASP A 2 -8.27 6.63 5.46
N GLY A 3 -8.91 6.18 4.37
CA GLY A 3 -10.03 6.85 3.71
C GLY A 3 -9.67 8.02 2.80
N TYR A 4 -8.38 8.32 2.60
CA TYR A 4 -7.94 9.45 1.78
C TYR A 4 -6.80 9.11 0.82
N CYS A 5 -5.76 8.42 1.29
CA CYS A 5 -4.54 8.19 0.50
C CYS A 5 -4.64 6.94 -0.38
N ASP A 6 -5.78 6.78 -1.07
CA ASP A 6 -5.97 5.74 -2.08
C ASP A 6 -5.17 6.05 -3.38
N SER A 7 -5.18 5.11 -4.34
CA SER A 7 -4.43 5.28 -5.59
C SER A 7 -4.85 6.55 -6.36
N PRO A 8 -6.14 6.83 -6.62
CA PRO A 8 -6.57 8.07 -7.24
C PRO A 8 -6.01 9.33 -6.58
N TYR A 9 -6.07 9.43 -5.26
CA TYR A 9 -5.53 10.58 -4.52
C TYR A 9 -4.02 10.73 -4.72
N ARG A 10 -3.26 9.63 -4.55
CA ARG A 10 -1.79 9.66 -4.70
C ARG A 10 -1.37 10.10 -6.10
N ARG A 11 -2.06 9.62 -7.13
CA ARG A 11 -1.83 10.02 -8.54
C ARG A 11 -2.12 11.50 -8.78
N VAL A 12 -3.20 12.04 -8.19
CA VAL A 12 -3.49 13.48 -8.26
C VAL A 12 -2.37 14.29 -7.60
N MET A 13 -1.91 13.88 -6.43
CA MET A 13 -0.81 14.57 -5.73
C MET A 13 0.48 14.55 -6.53
N LYS A 14 0.79 13.44 -7.21
CA LYS A 14 1.94 13.33 -8.13
C LYS A 14 1.86 14.25 -9.34
N ARG A 15 0.67 14.60 -9.81
CA ARG A 15 0.51 15.62 -10.88
C ARG A 15 0.80 17.03 -10.38
N VAL A 16 0.52 17.31 -9.11
CA VAL A 16 0.74 18.63 -8.49
C VAL A 16 2.20 18.78 -8.05
N ALA A 17 2.76 17.74 -7.45
CA ALA A 17 4.12 17.71 -6.94
C ALA A 17 4.76 16.35 -7.29
N PRO A 18 5.43 16.23 -8.46
CA PRO A 18 5.94 14.94 -8.97
C PRO A 18 6.95 14.25 -8.05
N ASP A 19 7.74 15.01 -7.30
CA ASP A 19 8.85 14.49 -6.51
C ASP A 19 8.46 14.04 -5.10
N ILE A 20 7.18 14.14 -4.72
CA ILE A 20 6.73 13.70 -3.39
C ILE A 20 6.81 12.18 -3.26
N ILE A 21 6.99 11.70 -2.04
CA ILE A 21 6.83 10.29 -1.71
C ILE A 21 5.39 10.07 -1.27
N THR A 22 4.72 9.07 -1.82
CA THR A 22 3.34 8.76 -1.44
C THR A 22 3.29 7.58 -0.49
N PHE A 23 2.31 7.60 0.41
CA PHE A 23 2.02 6.49 1.32
C PHE A 23 0.62 5.99 1.04
N ALA A 24 0.45 4.68 0.97
CA ALA A 24 -0.87 4.07 0.91
C ALA A 24 -1.62 4.24 2.24
N GLU A 25 -2.86 3.77 2.29
CA GLU A 25 -3.61 3.74 3.53
C GLU A 25 -3.03 2.73 4.53
N PHE A 26 -3.61 2.68 5.73
CA PHE A 26 -3.08 1.88 6.82
C PHE A 26 -3.73 0.51 6.88
N TYR A 27 -3.02 -0.52 6.41
CA TYR A 27 -3.61 -1.86 6.27
C TYR A 27 -3.16 -2.81 7.39
N SER A 28 -4.07 -3.66 7.83
CA SER A 28 -3.76 -4.74 8.76
C SER A 28 -2.89 -5.79 8.06
N ALA A 29 -1.74 -6.14 8.65
CA ALA A 29 -0.87 -7.21 8.17
C ALA A 29 -1.61 -8.55 8.17
N ASP A 30 -2.30 -8.88 9.26
CA ASP A 30 -3.19 -10.05 9.35
C ASP A 30 -4.27 -10.03 8.27
N GLY A 31 -4.88 -8.86 8.03
CA GLY A 31 -5.91 -8.68 7.02
C GLY A 31 -5.38 -8.94 5.60
N LEU A 32 -4.22 -8.38 5.27
CA LEU A 32 -3.57 -8.58 3.96
C LEU A 32 -3.24 -10.05 3.71
N VAL A 33 -2.77 -10.77 4.73
CA VAL A 33 -2.37 -12.18 4.60
C VAL A 33 -3.58 -13.11 4.45
N HIS A 34 -4.66 -12.86 5.20
CA HIS A 34 -5.80 -13.78 5.25
C HIS A 34 -6.96 -13.42 4.30
N SER A 35 -7.09 -12.14 3.92
CA SER A 35 -8.15 -11.68 3.02
C SER A 35 -7.60 -11.44 1.62
N LYS A 36 -7.80 -12.43 0.75
CA LYS A 36 -7.47 -12.29 -0.68
C LYS A 36 -8.17 -11.08 -1.31
N THR A 37 -9.45 -10.87 -0.99
CA THR A 37 -10.22 -9.72 -1.49
C THR A 37 -9.60 -8.40 -1.07
N LEU A 38 -9.11 -8.28 0.18
CA LEU A 38 -8.44 -7.06 0.61
C LEU A 38 -7.15 -6.85 -0.19
N ALA A 39 -6.29 -7.85 -0.26
CA ALA A 39 -5.02 -7.77 -0.98
C ALA A 39 -5.22 -7.40 -2.46
N ASP A 40 -6.15 -8.07 -3.14
CA ASP A 40 -6.49 -7.81 -4.55
C ASP A 40 -7.09 -6.41 -4.76
N THR A 41 -7.66 -5.78 -3.72
CA THR A 41 -8.23 -4.43 -3.80
C THR A 41 -7.19 -3.35 -3.55
N VAL A 42 -6.30 -3.54 -2.57
CA VAL A 42 -5.47 -2.44 -2.04
C VAL A 42 -4.02 -2.47 -2.51
N LEU A 43 -3.48 -3.64 -2.89
CA LEU A 43 -2.10 -3.76 -3.36
C LEU A 43 -1.88 -3.27 -4.80
N PRO A 44 -2.86 -3.36 -5.74
CA PRO A 44 -2.68 -2.79 -7.07
C PRO A 44 -2.42 -1.29 -7.03
N HIS A 45 -1.44 -0.85 -7.79
CA HIS A 45 -1.06 0.56 -7.90
C HIS A 45 -0.44 0.81 -9.29
N GLU A 46 -0.46 2.07 -9.70
CA GLU A 46 0.00 2.51 -11.01
C GLU A 46 1.46 3.02 -10.99
N LEU A 47 2.10 3.06 -12.14
CA LEU A 47 3.49 3.53 -12.24
C LEU A 47 3.62 5.04 -11.93
N ASP A 48 2.58 5.82 -12.19
CA ASP A 48 2.59 7.29 -12.02
C ASP A 48 2.37 7.74 -10.57
N GLU A 49 2.06 6.82 -9.66
CA GLU A 49 2.06 7.09 -8.21
C GLU A 49 3.38 6.74 -7.50
N LYS A 50 4.34 6.14 -8.21
CA LYS A 50 5.63 5.75 -7.61
C LYS A 50 6.53 6.96 -7.27
N PRO A 51 7.32 6.90 -6.19
CA PRO A 51 7.35 5.82 -5.19
C PRO A 51 6.12 5.80 -4.27
N VAL A 52 5.68 4.59 -3.92
CA VAL A 52 4.54 4.35 -3.02
C VAL A 52 4.93 3.40 -1.88
N ILE A 53 4.78 3.88 -0.65
CA ILE A 53 5.09 3.12 0.56
C ILE A 53 3.80 2.56 1.16
N PHE A 54 3.75 1.26 1.37
CA PHE A 54 2.66 0.61 2.09
C PHE A 54 2.96 0.56 3.58
N GLN A 55 2.10 1.20 4.38
CA GLN A 55 2.16 1.15 5.83
C GLN A 55 1.25 0.03 6.34
N ILE A 56 1.81 -0.87 7.17
CA ILE A 56 1.08 -2.00 7.76
C ILE A 56 1.10 -1.97 9.28
N PHE A 57 0.06 -2.51 9.92
CA PHE A 57 -0.03 -2.67 11.37
C PHE A 57 -0.52 -4.05 11.78
N GLY A 58 -0.25 -4.39 13.05
CA GLY A 58 -0.57 -5.69 13.61
C GLY A 58 0.22 -5.92 14.88
N LYS A 59 0.14 -7.14 15.40
CA LYS A 59 0.87 -7.58 16.60
C LYS A 59 1.69 -8.85 16.39
N ASP A 60 1.47 -9.57 15.29
CA ASP A 60 2.13 -10.82 14.97
C ASP A 60 3.28 -10.58 13.96
N PRO A 61 4.56 -10.74 14.38
CA PRO A 61 5.72 -10.60 13.49
C PRO A 61 5.67 -11.48 12.24
N ASP A 62 5.08 -12.68 12.33
CA ASP A 62 4.99 -13.59 11.18
C ASP A 62 4.01 -13.04 10.13
N MET A 63 2.95 -12.36 10.55
CA MET A 63 2.03 -11.68 9.64
C MET A 63 2.69 -10.47 8.99
N PHE A 64 3.50 -9.71 9.72
CA PHE A 64 4.29 -8.62 9.14
C PHE A 64 5.23 -9.13 8.04
N ALA A 65 5.98 -10.21 8.30
CA ALA A 65 6.90 -10.77 7.32
C ALA A 65 6.17 -11.23 6.05
N LYS A 66 5.05 -11.94 6.20
CA LYS A 66 4.24 -12.40 5.06
C LYS A 66 3.63 -11.23 4.27
N ALA A 67 3.07 -10.25 4.97
CA ALA A 67 2.50 -9.06 4.34
C ALA A 67 3.57 -8.26 3.58
N ALA A 68 4.77 -8.09 4.15
CA ALA A 68 5.88 -7.40 3.49
C ALA A 68 6.28 -8.09 2.17
N VAL A 69 6.37 -9.41 2.14
CA VAL A 69 6.63 -10.17 0.91
C VAL A 69 5.51 -10.01 -0.12
N MET A 70 4.25 -9.95 0.31
CA MET A 70 3.11 -9.69 -0.60
C MET A 70 3.17 -8.28 -1.21
N ILE A 71 3.52 -7.28 -0.40
CA ILE A 71 3.69 -5.88 -0.82
C ILE A 71 4.86 -5.74 -1.80
N GLU A 72 6.01 -6.34 -1.51
CA GLU A 72 7.15 -6.33 -2.43
C GLU A 72 6.76 -6.94 -3.79
N ARG A 73 6.06 -8.08 -3.76
CA ARG A 73 5.59 -8.77 -4.97
C ARG A 73 4.55 -8.00 -5.76
N SER A 74 3.79 -7.08 -5.14
CA SER A 74 2.88 -6.20 -5.88
C SER A 74 3.62 -5.10 -6.65
N GLY A 75 4.94 -4.98 -6.46
CA GLY A 75 5.78 -4.01 -7.15
C GLY A 75 5.93 -2.69 -6.39
N ALA A 76 5.56 -2.66 -5.11
CA ALA A 76 5.76 -1.50 -4.24
C ALA A 76 7.25 -1.18 -4.11
N ALA A 77 7.61 0.07 -4.37
CA ALA A 77 8.93 0.66 -4.23
C ALA A 77 8.80 2.19 -4.16
#